data_AF-A0A3C0TIY1-F1
#
_entry.id   AF-A0A3C0TIY1-F1
#
_cell.length_a   1.000
_cell.length_b   1.000
_cell.length_c   1.000
_cell.angle_alpha   90.00
_cell.angle_beta   90.00
_cell.angle_gamma   90.00
#
_symmetry.space_group_name_H-M   'P 1'
#
loop_
_entity.id
_entity.type
_entity.pdbx_description
1 polymer ?
#
loop_
_entity_poly.entity_id
_entity_poly.type
_entity_poly.pdbx_seq_one_letter_code
_entity_poly.pdbx_strand_id
1 'polypeptide(L)'
;MSKTAKLSRRDLLKAGGTVAVAAAVSSLKVPGAEAATKQGARWAFIVDLRKCVGCRTCTVACKAEFNVPLGRWRAVIKTVDWGKYPK
;
A
#
# COMPACT_ATOMS: atom_id res chain seq x y z
N MET A 1 11.53 60.82 28.62
CA MET A 1 10.47 60.53 29.62
C MET A 1 9.91 59.15 29.31
N SER A 2 10.23 58.18 30.17
CA SER A 2 9.92 56.76 30.03
C SER A 2 8.40 56.53 30.18
N LYS A 3 7.76 55.91 29.18
CA LYS A 3 6.41 55.35 29.33
C LYS A 3 6.51 53.83 29.17
N THR A 4 6.67 53.17 30.31
CA THR A 4 6.59 51.72 30.49
C THR A 4 5.34 51.18 29.79
N ALA A 5 5.52 50.27 28.83
CA ALA A 5 4.42 49.58 28.17
C ALA A 5 3.62 48.78 29.22
N LYS A 6 2.37 49.19 29.48
CA LYS A 6 1.43 48.43 30.32
C LYS A 6 0.97 47.18 29.57
N LEU A 7 1.75 46.10 29.62
CA LEU A 7 1.29 44.76 29.25
C LEU A 7 0.21 44.32 30.26
N SER A 8 -1.03 44.14 29.81
CA SER A 8 -2.13 43.73 30.67
C SER A 8 -2.11 42.21 30.89
N ARG A 9 -2.48 41.74 32.08
CA ARG A 9 -2.65 40.30 32.38
C ARG A 9 -3.59 39.61 31.38
N ARG A 10 -4.52 40.37 30.78
CA ARG A 10 -5.41 39.91 29.72
C ARG A 10 -4.67 39.58 28.42
N ASP A 11 -3.62 40.33 28.09
CA ASP A 11 -2.82 40.11 26.90
C ASP A 11 -1.88 38.91 27.08
N LEU A 12 -1.41 38.68 28.31
CA LEU A 12 -0.70 37.45 28.69
C LEU A 12 -1.61 36.21 28.63
N LEU A 13 -2.86 36.31 29.08
CA LEU A 13 -3.83 35.22 28.96
C LEU A 13 -4.22 34.95 27.49
N LYS A 14 -4.33 35.99 26.66
CA LYS A 14 -4.57 35.82 25.22
C LYS A 14 -3.38 35.18 24.51
N ALA A 15 -2.16 35.62 24.80
CA ALA A 15 -0.94 35.03 24.24
C ALA A 15 -0.70 33.60 24.75
N GLY A 16 -0.92 33.35 26.04
CA GLY A 16 -0.78 32.01 26.62
C GLY A 16 -1.86 31.04 26.14
N GLY A 17 -3.11 31.51 26.02
CA GLY A 17 -4.23 30.71 25.54
C GLY A 17 -4.06 30.26 24.09
N THR A 18 -3.59 31.15 23.20
CA THR A 18 -3.33 30.78 21.79
C THR A 18 -2.16 29.81 21.65
N VAL A 19 -1.11 29.94 22.47
CA VAL A 19 0.03 29.00 22.48
C VAL A 19 -0.38 27.63 23.02
N ALA A 20 -1.17 27.57 24.09
CA ALA A 20 -1.65 26.30 24.66
C ALA A 20 -2.56 25.52 23.70
N VAL A 21 -3.46 26.22 23.00
CA VAL A 21 -4.33 25.60 21.99
C VAL A 21 -3.52 25.11 20.79
N ALA A 22 -2.56 25.90 20.30
CA ALA A 22 -1.70 25.51 19.19
C ALA A 22 -0.85 24.26 19.52
N ALA A 23 -0.28 24.19 20.72
CA ALA A 23 0.49 23.02 21.17
C ALA A 23 -0.39 21.76 21.29
N ALA A 24 -1.63 21.90 21.78
CA ALA A 24 -2.56 20.80 21.91
C ALA A 24 -3.00 20.23 20.54
N VAL A 25 -3.27 21.08 19.55
CA VAL A 25 -3.71 20.61 18.22
C VAL A 25 -2.58 20.03 17.38
N SER A 26 -1.32 20.42 17.64
CA SER A 26 -0.13 19.88 16.95
C SER A 26 0.10 18.40 17.22
N SER A 27 -0.48 17.88 18.31
CA SER A 27 -0.34 16.48 18.74
C SER A 27 -1.41 15.56 18.14
N LEU A 28 -2.43 16.13 17.49
CA LEU A 28 -3.48 15.35 16.82
C LEU A 28 -2.91 14.79 15.52
N LYS A 29 -2.51 13.51 15.56
CA LYS A 29 -2.35 12.70 14.34
C LYS A 29 -3.69 12.72 13.62
N VAL A 30 -3.76 13.36 12.45
CA VAL A 30 -4.92 13.26 11.56
C VAL A 30 -4.94 11.82 11.02
N PRO A 31 -5.85 10.94 11.45
CA PRO A 31 -5.94 9.61 10.88
C PRO A 31 -6.49 9.78 9.47
N GLY A 32 -5.65 9.57 8.45
CA GLY A 32 -6.04 9.73 7.05
C GLY A 32 -5.09 10.54 6.16
N ALA A 33 -4.03 11.14 6.72
CA ALA A 33 -2.97 11.75 5.92
C ALA A 33 -1.96 10.73 5.33
N GLU A 34 -2.19 9.43 5.56
CA GLU A 34 -1.39 8.32 5.01
C GLU A 34 -2.10 7.65 3.82
N ALA A 35 -2.46 8.41 2.78
CA ALA A 35 -2.95 7.80 1.54
C ALA A 35 -2.80 8.70 0.31
N ALA A 36 -1.59 9.16 0.00
CA ALA A 36 -1.26 9.56 -1.38
C ALA A 36 0.26 9.64 -1.63
N THR A 37 1.04 8.65 -1.18
CA THR A 37 2.26 8.35 -1.94
C THR A 37 1.79 7.86 -3.30
N LYS A 38 2.17 8.55 -4.39
CA LYS A 38 1.89 8.16 -5.79
C LYS A 38 1.96 6.65 -5.91
N GLN A 39 0.81 6.00 -6.00
CA GLN A 39 0.76 4.55 -6.15
C GLN A 39 1.36 4.25 -7.52
N GLY A 40 2.58 3.71 -7.54
CA GLY A 40 3.20 3.25 -8.78
C GLY A 40 2.26 2.31 -9.53
N ALA A 41 2.45 2.22 -10.85
CA ALA A 41 1.62 1.37 -11.71
C ALA A 41 1.46 -0.04 -11.10
N ARG A 42 0.21 -0.49 -10.97
CA ARG A 42 -0.12 -1.81 -10.44
C ARG A 42 -0.15 -2.81 -11.60
N TRP A 43 0.91 -3.60 -11.71
CA TRP A 43 1.03 -4.61 -12.76
C TRP A 43 0.19 -5.85 -12.41
N ALA A 44 -0.49 -6.39 -13.42
CA ALA A 44 -1.27 -7.62 -13.32
C ALA A 44 -0.95 -8.53 -14.52
N PHE A 45 -1.12 -9.85 -14.31
CA PHE A 45 -0.96 -10.87 -15.33
C PHE A 45 -2.26 -11.67 -15.44
N ILE A 46 -2.78 -11.84 -16.65
CA ILE A 46 -4.06 -12.49 -16.91
C ILE A 46 -3.83 -13.69 -17.85
N VAL A 47 -4.42 -14.83 -17.51
CA VAL A 47 -4.36 -16.06 -18.31
C VAL A 47 -5.78 -16.46 -18.70
N ASP A 48 -6.07 -16.49 -20.01
CA ASP A 48 -7.37 -16.99 -20.52
C ASP A 48 -7.34 -18.51 -20.58
N LEU A 49 -8.05 -19.15 -19.66
CA LEU A 49 -8.12 -20.61 -19.56
C LEU A 49 -8.86 -21.26 -20.73
N ARG A 50 -9.70 -20.52 -21.48
CA ARG A 50 -10.40 -21.06 -22.66
C ARG A 50 -9.47 -21.28 -23.86
N LYS A 51 -8.34 -20.56 -23.88
CA LYS A 51 -7.29 -20.68 -24.90
C LYS A 51 -6.13 -21.55 -24.42
N CYS A 52 -6.06 -21.84 -23.13
CA CYS A 52 -5.00 -22.64 -22.55
C CYS A 52 -5.20 -24.11 -22.94
N VAL A 53 -4.22 -24.68 -23.64
CA VAL A 53 -4.22 -26.09 -24.05
C VAL A 53 -3.33 -26.99 -23.17
N GLY A 54 -2.75 -26.43 -22.10
CA GLY A 54 -1.91 -27.20 -21.16
C GLY A 54 -0.54 -27.61 -21.71
N CYS A 55 0.01 -26.91 -22.71
CA CYS A 55 1.28 -27.25 -23.37
C CYS A 55 2.55 -27.10 -22.50
N ARG A 56 2.47 -26.46 -21.33
CA ARG A 56 3.59 -26.27 -20.38
C ARG A 56 4.77 -25.42 -20.85
N THR A 57 4.64 -24.75 -21.99
CA THR A 57 5.66 -23.80 -22.48
C THR A 57 5.93 -22.68 -21.47
N CYS A 58 4.92 -22.16 -20.77
CA CYS A 58 5.11 -21.13 -19.74
C CYS A 58 5.93 -21.62 -18.53
N THR A 59 5.81 -22.90 -18.16
CA THR A 59 6.63 -23.52 -17.11
C THR A 59 8.08 -23.66 -17.56
N VAL A 60 8.31 -24.08 -18.80
CA VAL A 60 9.66 -24.20 -19.38
C VAL A 60 10.34 -22.82 -19.48
N ALA A 61 9.63 -21.82 -20.02
CA ALA A 61 10.13 -20.45 -20.12
C ALA A 61 10.50 -19.90 -18.73
N CYS A 62 9.63 -20.09 -17.73
CA CYS A 62 9.95 -19.67 -16.36
C CYS A 62 11.21 -20.34 -15.79
N LYS A 63 11.45 -21.61 -16.12
CA LYS A 63 12.64 -22.34 -15.68
C LYS A 63 13.91 -21.79 -16.34
N ALA A 64 13.85 -21.53 -17.64
CA ALA A 64 14.95 -21.03 -18.46
C ALA A 64 15.39 -19.62 -18.05
N GLU A 65 14.44 -18.71 -17.81
CA GLU A 65 14.73 -17.31 -17.51
C GLU A 65 15.21 -17.09 -16.06
N PHE A 66 14.71 -17.89 -15.11
CA PHE A 66 14.87 -17.57 -13.67
C PHE A 66 15.78 -18.52 -12.89
N ASN A 67 16.58 -19.35 -13.57
CA ASN A 67 17.53 -20.31 -12.97
C ASN A 67 16.95 -21.07 -11.76
N VAL A 68 15.73 -21.57 -11.90
CA VAL A 68 15.01 -22.18 -10.78
C VAL A 68 15.66 -23.53 -10.43
N PRO A 69 15.97 -23.81 -9.14
CA PRO A 69 16.65 -25.04 -8.75
C PRO A 69 15.86 -26.30 -9.12
N LEU A 70 16.56 -27.42 -9.31
CA LEU A 70 15.96 -28.71 -9.60
C LEU A 70 14.95 -29.12 -8.50
N GLY A 71 13.86 -29.78 -8.89
CA GLY A 71 12.77 -30.16 -7.97
C GLY A 71 11.81 -29.03 -7.57
N ARG A 72 12.08 -27.76 -7.92
CA ARG A 72 11.19 -26.62 -7.63
C ARG A 72 10.60 -26.01 -8.91
N TRP A 73 9.37 -25.51 -8.86
CA TRP A 73 8.72 -24.85 -9.98
C TRP A 73 8.02 -23.58 -9.51
N ARG A 74 8.19 -22.47 -10.24
CA ARG A 74 7.54 -21.18 -9.93
C ARG A 74 6.21 -21.01 -10.68
N ALA A 75 6.14 -21.50 -11.92
CA ALA A 75 4.90 -21.60 -12.71
C ALA A 75 4.51 -23.07 -12.92
N VAL A 76 3.31 -23.46 -12.51
CA VAL A 76 2.82 -24.85 -12.58
C VAL A 76 1.43 -24.86 -13.20
N ILE A 77 1.19 -25.80 -14.11
CA ILE A 77 -0.13 -26.06 -14.69
C ILE A 77 -0.74 -27.28 -14.01
N LYS A 78 -1.96 -27.12 -13.51
CA LYS A 78 -2.77 -28.21 -12.97
C LYS A 78 -3.86 -28.52 -13.97
N THR A 79 -3.87 -29.76 -14.47
CA THR A 79 -5.00 -30.28 -15.24
C THR A 79 -6.00 -30.86 -14.26
N VAL A 80 -7.25 -30.42 -14.34
CA VAL A 80 -8.33 -30.91 -13.50
C VAL A 80 -9.48 -31.28 -14.42
N ASP A 81 -9.95 -32.51 -14.31
CA ASP A 81 -11.12 -33.00 -15.03
C ASP A 81 -12.28 -33.06 -14.04
N TRP A 82 -13.38 -32.40 -14.36
CA TRP A 82 -14.57 -32.37 -13.51
C TRP A 82 -15.74 -33.04 -14.23
N GLY A 83 -16.28 -34.10 -13.64
CA GLY A 83 -17.44 -34.81 -14.18
C GLY A 83 -17.65 -36.17 -13.51
N LYS A 84 -18.81 -36.79 -13.78
CA LYS A 84 -19.11 -38.18 -13.41
C LYS A 84 -19.37 -38.96 -14.70
N TYR A 85 -18.58 -40.00 -14.96
CA TYR A 85 -18.71 -40.91 -16.10
C TYR A 85 -18.63 -42.37 -15.62
N PRO A 86 -19.38 -43.32 -16.20
CA PRO A 86 -20.66 -43.15 -16.88
C PRO A 86 -21.78 -43.04 -15.82
N LYS A 87 -22.79 -42.21 -16.06
CA LYS A 87 -24.08 -42.48 -15.42
C LYS A 87 -24.79 -43.57 -16.21
#